data_AF-A0A7Y7DMX2-F1
#
_entry.id   AF-A0A7Y7DMX2-F1
#
_cell.length_a   1.000
_cell.length_b   1.000
_cell.length_c   1.000
_cell.angle_alpha   90.00
_cell.angle_beta   90.00
_cell.angle_gamma   90.00
#
_symmetry.space_group_name_H-M   'P 1'
#
loop_
_entity.id
_entity.type
_entity.pdbx_description
1 polymer ?
#
loop_
_entity_poly.entity_id
_entity_poly.type
_entity_poly.pdbx_seq_one_letter_code
_entity_poly.pdbx_strand_id
1 'polypeptide(L)'
;MDKKYLKRASSGLWLYRRKTPVLLKDKYGSNCIQHTLNTHSYHEAILKRNAITADIEMELAHVKRGSNDKAKFFQYYSQWRKEYEERQAELSKDDLYNPMEDAEPEQLLDSEEDAKSPAVKAAWTAMKTGKIPESELQAITHG
;
A
#
# COMPACT_ATOMS: atom_id res chain seq x y z
N MET A 1 -6.39 -27.79 15.54
CA MET A 1 -5.05 -27.54 14.95
C MET A 1 -5.16 -27.63 13.43
N ASP A 2 -5.06 -26.49 12.73
CA ASP A 2 -5.24 -26.42 11.27
C ASP A 2 -4.00 -26.93 10.50
N LYS A 3 -4.21 -27.83 9.53
CA LYS A 3 -3.17 -28.43 8.66
C LYS A 3 -3.24 -27.95 7.21
N LYS A 4 -4.09 -26.95 6.90
CA LYS A 4 -4.44 -26.50 5.55
C LYS A 4 -3.24 -26.28 4.61
N TYR A 5 -2.11 -25.80 5.13
CA TYR A 5 -0.91 -25.50 4.34
C TYR A 5 0.26 -26.44 4.58
N LEU A 6 0.04 -27.58 5.23
CA LEU A 6 1.09 -28.52 5.59
C LEU A 6 0.88 -29.88 4.91
N LYS A 7 1.91 -30.39 4.24
CA LYS A 7 1.89 -31.72 3.60
C LYS A 7 3.15 -32.49 3.97
N ARG A 8 3.03 -33.79 4.26
CA ARG A 8 4.18 -34.68 4.42
C ARG A 8 4.64 -35.21 3.06
N ALA A 9 5.92 -35.04 2.74
CA ALA A 9 6.54 -35.59 1.54
C ALA A 9 6.82 -37.09 1.69
N SER A 10 7.07 -37.79 0.58
CA SER A 10 7.53 -39.19 0.57
C SER A 10 8.86 -39.37 1.31
N SER A 11 9.71 -38.34 1.32
CA SER A 11 10.95 -38.30 2.13
C SER A 11 10.71 -38.16 3.64
N GLY A 12 9.46 -38.01 4.08
CA GLY A 12 9.10 -37.83 5.47
C GLY A 12 9.27 -36.40 6.00
N LEU A 13 9.82 -35.46 5.21
CA LEU A 13 9.91 -34.04 5.55
C LEU A 13 8.56 -33.33 5.37
N TRP A 14 8.35 -32.26 6.13
CA TRP A 14 7.19 -31.39 5.98
C TRP A 14 7.39 -30.33 4.91
N LEU A 15 6.34 -30.10 4.14
CA LEU A 15 6.26 -29.09 3.07
C LEU A 15 5.21 -28.04 3.43
N TYR A 16 5.54 -26.78 3.15
CA TYR A 16 4.56 -25.70 3.08
C TYR A 16 3.94 -25.67 1.69
N ARG A 17 2.61 -25.57 1.61
CA ARG A 17 1.90 -25.45 0.33
C ARG A 17 0.67 -24.54 0.44
N ARG A 18 0.67 -23.44 -0.31
CA ARG A 18 -0.43 -22.46 -0.34
C ARG A 18 -0.64 -21.95 -1.77
N LYS A 19 -1.87 -21.60 -2.15
CA LYS A 19 -2.13 -20.87 -3.40
C LYS A 19 -1.51 -19.47 -3.29
N THR A 20 -0.79 -19.06 -4.33
CA THR A 20 -0.21 -17.71 -4.38
C THR A 20 -1.33 -16.68 -4.36
N PRO A 21 -1.28 -15.68 -3.45
CA PRO A 21 -2.25 -14.59 -3.48
C PRO A 21 -2.16 -13.82 -4.80
N VAL A 22 -3.31 -13.42 -5.35
CA VAL A 22 -3.39 -12.72 -6.67
C VAL A 22 -2.48 -11.49 -6.71
N LEU A 23 -2.48 -10.71 -5.63
CA LEU A 23 -1.67 -9.49 -5.48
C LEU A 23 -0.16 -9.73 -5.38
N LEU A 24 0.28 -10.98 -5.17
CA LEU A 24 1.70 -11.35 -5.09
C LEU A 24 2.11 -12.25 -6.27
N LYS A 25 1.31 -12.34 -7.32
CA LYS A 25 1.53 -13.25 -8.45
C LYS A 25 2.89 -12.99 -9.14
N ASP A 26 3.24 -11.73 -9.31
CA ASP A 26 4.50 -11.33 -9.99
C ASP A 26 5.73 -11.69 -9.16
N LYS A 27 5.64 -11.59 -7.82
CA LYS A 27 6.74 -11.91 -6.91
C LYS A 27 7.08 -13.41 -6.90
N TYR A 28 6.06 -14.26 -6.87
CA TYR A 28 6.27 -15.70 -6.74
C TYR A 28 6.31 -16.43 -8.09
N GLY A 29 5.91 -15.79 -9.20
CA GLY A 29 5.99 -16.32 -10.57
C GLY A 29 5.17 -17.61 -10.83
N SER A 30 4.50 -18.14 -9.81
CA SER A 30 3.81 -19.43 -9.80
C SER A 30 2.46 -19.28 -9.11
N ASN A 31 1.48 -20.10 -9.53
CA ASN A 31 0.14 -20.14 -8.93
C ASN A 31 0.13 -20.78 -7.53
N CYS A 32 1.20 -21.47 -7.13
CA CYS A 32 1.35 -22.09 -5.81
C CYS A 32 2.74 -21.82 -5.24
N ILE A 33 2.77 -21.43 -3.97
CA ILE A 33 3.97 -21.38 -3.14
C ILE A 33 4.15 -22.78 -2.56
N GLN A 34 5.31 -23.37 -2.84
CA GLN A 34 5.69 -24.68 -2.31
C GLN A 34 7.17 -24.71 -1.98
N HIS A 35 7.51 -25.01 -0.72
CA HIS A 35 8.89 -25.21 -0.31
C HIS A 35 8.99 -26.18 0.87
N THR A 36 10.16 -26.79 1.03
CA THR A 36 10.45 -27.72 2.13
C THR A 36 10.73 -26.95 3.42
N LEU A 37 10.16 -27.38 4.53
CA LEU A 37 10.37 -26.78 5.87
C LEU A 37 11.60 -27.37 6.60
N ASN A 38 12.24 -28.37 6.00
CA ASN A 38 13.42 -29.09 6.48
C ASN A 38 13.23 -29.59 7.92
N THR A 39 12.08 -30.18 8.21
CA THR A 39 11.80 -30.78 9.51
C THR A 39 10.98 -32.06 9.36
N HIS A 40 11.28 -33.04 10.21
CA HIS A 40 10.48 -34.25 10.40
C HIS A 40 9.46 -34.08 11.54
N SER A 41 9.63 -33.08 12.41
CA SER A 41 8.76 -32.81 13.56
C SER A 41 7.53 -32.03 13.12
N TYR A 42 6.35 -32.55 13.46
CA TYR A 42 5.08 -31.88 13.17
C TYR A 42 4.95 -30.54 13.91
N HIS A 43 5.39 -30.47 15.16
CA HIS A 43 5.31 -29.25 15.95
C HIS A 43 6.18 -28.13 15.38
N GLU A 44 7.44 -28.45 15.05
CA GLU A 44 8.36 -27.51 14.42
C GLU A 44 7.87 -27.06 13.04
N ALA A 45 7.27 -27.97 12.28
CA ALA A 45 6.66 -27.66 10.99
C ALA A 45 5.52 -26.65 11.10
N ILE A 46 4.71 -26.71 12.17
CA ILE A 46 3.67 -25.71 12.44
C ILE A 46 4.29 -24.34 12.66
N LEU A 47 5.33 -24.25 13.51
CA LEU A 47 5.97 -22.97 13.83
C LEU A 47 6.55 -22.31 12.58
N LYS A 48 7.33 -23.06 11.79
CA LYS A 48 7.90 -22.56 10.53
C LYS A 48 6.82 -22.13 9.53
N ARG A 49 5.79 -22.96 9.36
CA ARG A 49 4.64 -22.61 8.50
C ARG A 49 3.96 -21.32 8.95
N ASN A 50 3.77 -21.13 10.25
CA ASN A 50 3.10 -19.96 10.79
C ASN A 50 3.91 -18.69 10.54
N ALA A 51 5.24 -18.74 10.73
CA ALA A 51 6.14 -17.63 10.39
C ALA A 51 6.01 -17.22 8.92
N ILE A 52 6.14 -18.17 8.00
CA ILE A 52 5.97 -17.93 6.55
C ILE A 52 4.58 -17.38 6.21
N THR A 53 3.55 -17.87 6.89
CA THR A 53 2.19 -17.39 6.67
C THR A 53 2.03 -15.95 7.12
N ALA A 54 2.61 -15.59 8.27
CA ALA A 54 2.63 -14.22 8.78
C ALA A 54 3.39 -13.29 7.82
N ASP A 55 4.55 -13.70 7.30
CA ASP A 55 5.31 -12.90 6.34
C ASP A 55 4.52 -12.62 5.06
N ILE A 56 3.89 -13.66 4.49
CA ILE A 56 3.02 -13.49 3.31
C ILE A 56 1.82 -12.60 3.62
N GLU A 57 1.26 -12.69 4.82
CA GLU A 57 0.13 -11.85 5.25
C GLU A 57 0.54 -10.40 5.47
N MET A 58 1.73 -10.15 6.02
CA MET A 58 2.31 -8.81 6.13
C MET A 58 2.58 -8.23 4.74
N GLU A 59 3.21 -8.98 3.84
CA GLU A 59 3.43 -8.54 2.45
C GLU A 59 2.11 -8.27 1.73
N LEU A 60 1.13 -9.15 1.89
CA LEU A 60 -0.22 -8.93 1.38
C LEU A 60 -0.84 -7.68 1.98
N ALA A 61 -0.66 -7.43 3.28
CA ALA A 61 -1.15 -6.24 3.93
C ALA A 61 -0.44 -4.99 3.40
N HIS A 62 0.86 -5.04 3.10
CA HIS A 62 1.59 -3.95 2.45
C HIS A 62 1.08 -3.67 1.03
N VAL A 63 0.92 -4.72 0.21
CA VAL A 63 0.39 -4.56 -1.15
C VAL A 63 -1.08 -4.13 -1.13
N LYS A 64 -1.89 -4.69 -0.23
CA LYS A 64 -3.26 -4.22 0.02
C LYS A 64 -3.29 -2.82 0.61
N ARG A 65 -2.28 -2.39 1.38
CA ARG A 65 -2.11 -1.01 1.84
C ARG A 65 -1.70 -0.06 0.71
N GLY A 66 -1.49 -0.52 -0.52
CA GLY A 66 -1.72 0.32 -1.71
C GLY A 66 -3.17 0.87 -1.77
N SER A 67 -4.10 0.31 -1.00
CA SER A 67 -5.42 0.88 -0.68
C SER A 67 -5.40 2.01 0.36
N ASN A 68 -4.28 2.26 1.06
CA ASN A 68 -4.07 3.41 1.94
C ASN A 68 -3.59 4.63 1.15
N ASP A 69 -2.90 4.42 0.03
CA ASP A 69 -2.44 5.52 -0.84
C ASP A 69 -3.62 6.37 -1.31
N LYS A 70 -4.75 5.76 -1.69
CA LYS A 70 -5.96 6.51 -2.02
C LYS A 70 -6.55 7.27 -0.83
N ALA A 71 -6.65 6.64 0.34
CA ALA A 71 -7.19 7.30 1.54
C ALA A 71 -6.30 8.48 1.96
N LYS A 72 -4.98 8.29 1.94
CA LYS A 72 -3.99 9.35 2.13
C LYS A 72 -4.12 10.42 1.06
N PHE A 73 -4.21 10.04 -0.20
CA PHE A 73 -4.39 10.97 -1.32
C PHE A 73 -5.57 11.88 -1.04
N PHE A 74 -6.76 11.34 -0.76
CA PHE A 74 -7.95 12.14 -0.51
C PHE A 74 -7.88 12.95 0.79
N GLN A 75 -7.25 12.41 1.84
CA GLN A 75 -7.03 13.13 3.10
C GLN A 75 -6.20 14.40 2.85
N TYR A 76 -5.04 14.29 2.21
CA TYR A 76 -4.16 15.43 1.96
C TYR A 76 -4.68 16.34 0.83
N TYR A 77 -5.17 15.75 -0.26
CA TYR A 77 -5.74 16.49 -1.39
C TYR A 77 -6.87 17.41 -0.94
N SER A 78 -7.82 16.92 -0.13
CA SER A 78 -8.95 17.73 0.30
C SER A 78 -8.55 18.91 1.17
N GLN A 79 -7.60 18.73 2.08
CA GLN A 79 -7.09 19.78 2.95
C GLN A 79 -6.31 20.83 2.15
N TRP A 80 -5.32 20.38 1.36
CA TRP A 80 -4.48 21.30 0.61
C TRP A 80 -5.21 22.00 -0.54
N ARG A 81 -6.17 21.31 -1.19
CA ARG A 81 -6.98 21.94 -2.23
C ARG A 81 -7.84 23.07 -1.66
N LYS A 82 -8.44 22.85 -0.50
CA LYS A 82 -9.21 23.86 0.20
C LYS A 82 -8.32 25.07 0.54
N GLU A 83 -7.17 24.83 1.17
CA GLU A 83 -6.25 25.92 1.53
C GLU A 83 -5.76 26.69 0.30
N TYR A 84 -5.48 26.00 -0.81
CA TYR A 84 -5.07 26.62 -2.05
C TYR A 84 -6.16 27.52 -2.62
N GLU A 85 -7.40 27.06 -2.64
CA GLU A 85 -8.55 27.85 -3.11
C GLU A 85 -8.82 29.06 -2.20
N GLU A 86 -8.70 28.90 -0.87
CA GLU A 86 -8.86 30.00 0.09
C GLU A 86 -7.79 31.07 -0.13
N ARG A 87 -6.51 30.70 -0.21
CA ARG A 87 -5.41 31.64 -0.50
C ARG A 87 -5.54 32.29 -1.88
N GLN A 88 -6.02 31.54 -2.86
CA GLN A 88 -6.28 32.08 -4.20
C GLN A 88 -7.38 33.15 -4.18
N ALA A 89 -8.39 32.97 -3.33
CA ALA A 89 -9.49 33.93 -3.18
C ALA A 89 -9.08 35.20 -2.39
N GLU A 90 -8.05 35.11 -1.53
CA GLU A 90 -7.51 36.23 -0.77
C GLU A 90 -6.55 37.13 -1.57
N LEU A 91 -6.13 36.70 -2.77
CA LEU A 91 -5.25 37.49 -3.64
C LEU A 91 -5.92 38.81 -4.05
N SER A 92 -5.26 39.91 -3.69
CA SER A 92 -5.64 41.25 -4.13
C SER A 92 -5.33 41.44 -5.62
N LYS A 93 -5.87 42.48 -6.28
CA LYS A 93 -5.55 42.75 -7.70
C LYS A 93 -4.06 42.96 -7.98
N ASP A 94 -3.27 43.30 -6.96
CA ASP A 94 -1.82 43.52 -7.06
C ASP A 94 -1.01 42.28 -6.66
N ASP A 95 -1.57 41.37 -5.86
CA ASP A 95 -0.94 40.10 -5.51
C ASP A 95 -1.38 39.04 -6.51
N LEU A 96 -0.52 38.70 -7.47
CA LEU A 96 -0.81 37.69 -8.50
C LEU A 96 -0.35 36.27 -8.13
N TYR A 97 0.21 36.07 -6.93
CA TYR A 97 0.96 34.86 -6.59
C TYR A 97 0.47 34.16 -5.33
N ASN A 98 0.07 32.89 -5.46
CA ASN A 98 -0.31 32.03 -4.34
C ASN A 98 0.92 31.41 -3.67
N PRO A 99 1.18 31.65 -2.37
CA PRO A 99 2.35 31.11 -1.66
C PRO A 99 2.46 29.58 -1.65
N MET A 100 1.37 28.86 -1.90
CA MET A 100 1.40 27.40 -2.00
C MET A 100 2.03 26.89 -3.31
N GLU A 101 2.32 27.76 -4.28
CA GLU A 101 2.97 27.36 -5.53
C GLU A 101 4.43 26.93 -5.32
N ASP A 102 5.16 27.57 -4.40
CA ASP A 102 6.57 27.23 -4.10
C ASP A 102 6.72 26.44 -2.78
N ALA A 103 5.62 26.12 -2.10
CA ALA A 103 5.68 25.34 -0.88
C ALA A 103 6.12 23.89 -1.16
N GLU A 104 6.99 23.39 -0.29
CA GLU A 104 7.42 21.99 -0.32
C GLU A 104 6.47 21.15 0.54
N PRO A 105 5.77 20.14 -0.01
CA PRO A 105 4.79 19.36 0.74
C PRO A 105 5.43 18.64 1.93
N GLU A 106 6.71 18.32 1.84
CA GLU A 106 7.49 17.64 2.86
C GLU A 106 7.66 18.50 4.14
N GLN A 107 7.54 19.83 4.03
CA GLN A 107 7.53 20.76 5.17
C GLN A 107 6.16 20.89 5.83
N LEU A 108 5.09 20.47 5.13
CA LEU A 108 3.70 20.53 5.60
C LEU A 108 3.25 19.21 6.25
N LEU A 109 4.12 18.20 6.29
CA LEU A 109 3.83 16.87 6.78
C LEU A 109 4.56 16.61 8.09
N ASP A 110 3.82 16.12 9.09
CA ASP A 110 4.39 15.73 10.38
C ASP A 110 5.09 14.35 10.36
N SER A 111 4.94 13.60 9.25
CA SER A 111 5.33 12.20 9.11
C SER A 111 6.28 12.01 7.94
N GLU A 112 7.53 11.60 8.23
CA GLU A 112 8.53 11.26 7.20
C GLU A 112 8.08 10.12 6.28
N GLU A 113 7.23 9.22 6.79
CA GLU A 113 6.66 8.13 6.00
C GLU A 113 5.66 8.66 4.95
N ASP A 114 4.90 9.70 5.30
CA ASP A 114 3.96 10.35 4.38
C ASP A 114 4.67 11.24 3.37
N ALA A 115 5.75 11.91 3.77
CA ALA A 115 6.62 12.67 2.86
C ALA A 115 7.19 11.79 1.72
N LYS A 116 7.45 10.51 2.00
CA LYS A 116 7.94 9.53 1.01
C LYS A 116 6.82 8.89 0.19
N SER A 117 5.55 9.09 0.55
CA SER A 117 4.42 8.44 -0.14
C SER A 117 4.20 9.06 -1.52
N PRO A 118 4.19 8.24 -2.60
CA PRO A 118 3.82 8.71 -3.93
C PRO A 118 2.41 9.32 -3.99
N ALA A 119 1.49 8.82 -3.16
CA ALA A 119 0.12 9.30 -3.11
C ALA A 119 0.01 10.72 -2.53
N VAL A 120 0.84 11.02 -1.54
CA VAL A 120 0.93 12.36 -0.95
C VAL A 120 1.55 13.33 -1.95
N LYS A 121 2.60 12.91 -2.67
CA LYS A 121 3.17 13.70 -3.78
C LYS A 121 2.16 13.93 -4.90
N ALA A 122 1.38 12.92 -5.27
CA ALA A 122 0.31 13.04 -6.24
C ALA A 122 -0.78 14.01 -5.75
N ALA A 123 -1.18 13.96 -4.49
CA ALA A 123 -2.14 14.88 -3.89
C ALA A 123 -1.66 16.34 -3.96
N TRP A 124 -0.37 16.60 -3.72
CA TRP A 124 0.24 17.93 -3.85
C TRP A 124 0.18 18.47 -5.29
N THR A 125 0.46 17.63 -6.29
CA THR A 125 0.34 18.05 -7.70
C THR A 125 -1.12 18.26 -8.12
N ALA A 126 -2.02 17.40 -7.64
CA ALA A 126 -3.44 17.45 -7.93
C ALA A 126 -4.11 18.67 -7.30
N MET A 127 -3.73 19.08 -6.09
CA MET A 127 -4.34 20.25 -5.42
C MET A 127 -4.08 21.56 -6.18
N LYS A 128 -2.93 21.73 -6.85
CA LYS A 128 -2.63 22.92 -7.67
C LYS A 128 -3.50 22.96 -8.92
N THR A 129 -3.56 21.81 -9.61
CA THR A 129 -4.26 21.68 -10.90
C THR A 129 -5.77 21.45 -10.78
N GLY A 130 -6.25 21.01 -9.60
CA GLY A 130 -7.61 20.54 -9.36
C GLY A 130 -7.94 19.20 -10.04
N LYS A 131 -6.95 18.52 -10.65
CA LYS A 131 -7.16 17.29 -11.43
C LYS A 131 -6.75 16.08 -10.62
N ILE A 132 -7.73 15.26 -10.25
CA ILE A 132 -7.50 13.97 -9.58
C ILE A 132 -7.10 12.94 -10.66
N PRO A 133 -5.95 12.25 -10.51
CA PRO A 133 -5.53 11.20 -11.45
C PRO A 133 -6.56 10.07 -11.55
N GLU A 134 -6.71 9.49 -12.74
CA GLU A 134 -7.70 8.43 -12.97
C GLU A 134 -7.40 7.16 -12.15
N SER A 135 -6.13 6.90 -11.84
CA SER A 135 -5.70 5.84 -10.91
C SER A 135 -6.32 5.99 -9.51
N GLU A 136 -6.62 7.22 -9.08
CA GLU A 136 -7.26 7.52 -7.80
C GLU A 136 -8.80 7.50 -7.91
N LEU A 137 -9.36 7.61 -9.12
CA LEU A 137 -10.82 7.66 -9.38
C LEU A 137 -11.46 6.28 -9.58
N GLN A 138 -10.77 5.29 -10.17
CA GLN A 138 -11.31 4.00 -10.63
C GLN A 138 -11.98 3.07 -9.58
N ALA A 139 -12.15 3.48 -8.32
CA ALA A 139 -12.88 2.69 -7.31
C ALA A 139 -14.32 3.18 -7.02
N ILE A 140 -14.84 4.18 -7.75
CA ILE A 140 -16.21 4.70 -7.55
C ILE A 140 -17.23 3.95 -8.45
N THR A 141 -16.79 3.27 -9.51
CA THR A 141 -17.68 2.68 -10.53
C THR A 141 -17.99 1.19 -10.35
N HIS A 142 -17.52 0.55 -9.27
CA HIS A 142 -17.87 -0.84 -8.92
C HIS A 142 -18.37 -0.99 -7.48
N GLY A 143 -19.17 -0.03 -7.01
CA GLY A 143 -20.02 -0.16 -5.83
C GLY A 143 -21.44 -0.58 -6.20
#